data_AF-A0A7S0QFC3-F1
#
_entry.id   AF-A0A7S0QFC3-F1
#
_cell.length_a   1.000
_cell.length_b   1.000
_cell.length_c   1.000
_cell.angle_alpha   90.00
_cell.angle_beta   90.00
_cell.angle_gamma   90.00
#
_symmetry.space_group_name_H-M   'P 1'
#
loop_
_entity.id
_entity.type
_entity.pdbx_description
1 polymer ?
#
loop_
_entity_poly.entity_id
_entity_poly.type
_entity_poly.pdbx_seq_one_letter_code
_entity_poly.pdbx_strand_id
1 'polypeptide(L)'
;LVTGGSRARVSSMVIVRGSVPLLWQEADSFMALKPRPELEEEARHLAPCRMHLSALTRAYGRVDLLSLIEEAEGSSEAKLGTMLQRTIAALQAEGSCGDVRYHAFDFHKRCGKLSFQDLPLLLDVC
;
A
#
# COMPACT_ATOMS: atom_id res chain seq x y z
N LEU A 1 -23.28 9.11 -49.06
CA LEU A 1 -22.62 8.09 -48.22
C LEU A 1 -21.60 8.81 -47.35
N VAL A 2 -21.90 9.00 -46.07
CA VAL A 2 -21.07 9.79 -45.15
C VAL A 2 -19.78 9.02 -44.83
N THR A 3 -18.71 9.79 -44.84
CA THR A 3 -17.28 9.47 -44.72
C THR A 3 -16.89 8.84 -43.39
N GLY A 4 -15.81 8.04 -43.40
CA GLY A 4 -15.28 7.30 -42.27
C GLY A 4 -15.05 8.12 -41.00
N GLY A 5 -15.64 7.66 -39.89
CA GLY A 5 -15.37 8.16 -38.55
C GLY A 5 -14.21 7.38 -37.93
N SER A 6 -13.11 8.07 -37.63
CA SER A 6 -12.09 7.54 -36.73
C SER A 6 -12.77 7.25 -35.38
N ARG A 7 -12.72 5.98 -34.96
CA ARG A 7 -13.28 5.54 -33.68
C ARG A 7 -12.52 6.29 -32.58
N ALA A 8 -13.20 7.16 -31.83
CA ALA A 8 -12.59 7.88 -30.71
C ALA A 8 -12.02 6.85 -29.72
N ARG A 9 -10.72 6.93 -29.44
CA ARG A 9 -10.06 6.09 -28.45
C ARG A 9 -10.31 6.68 -27.07
N VAL A 10 -10.91 5.90 -26.18
CA VAL A 10 -11.17 6.26 -24.79
C VAL A 10 -10.42 5.29 -23.90
N SER A 11 -9.67 5.82 -22.94
CA SER A 11 -8.90 5.06 -21.96
C SER A 11 -9.20 5.59 -20.55
N SER A 12 -9.09 4.73 -19.54
CA SER A 12 -9.25 5.08 -18.13
C SER A 12 -8.20 4.37 -17.29
N MET A 13 -7.67 5.06 -16.27
CA MET A 13 -6.71 4.53 -15.31
C MET A 13 -7.21 4.92 -13.90
N VAL A 14 -7.20 3.96 -12.97
CA VAL A 14 -7.69 4.15 -11.60
C VAL A 14 -6.54 3.91 -10.63
N ILE A 15 -6.34 4.84 -9.71
CA ILE A 15 -5.40 4.74 -8.60
C ILE A 15 -6.19 4.95 -7.31
N VAL A 16 -6.05 4.04 -6.35
CA VAL A 16 -6.73 4.11 -5.05
C VAL A 16 -5.71 4.44 -3.97
N ARG A 17 -6.04 5.38 -3.08
CA ARG A 17 -5.28 5.68 -1.86
C ARG A 17 -6.16 5.43 -0.65
N GLY A 18 -5.62 4.75 0.36
CA GLY A 18 -6.34 4.43 1.59
C GLY A 18 -5.43 4.48 2.82
N SER A 19 -6.04 4.29 3.99
CA SER A 19 -5.31 4.05 5.23
C SER A 19 -4.66 2.67 5.23
N VAL A 20 -3.65 2.47 6.07
CA VAL A 20 -3.00 1.18 6.27
C VAL A 20 -4.03 0.18 6.83
N PRO A 21 -4.25 -0.99 6.20
CA PRO A 21 -5.30 -1.94 6.58
C PRO A 21 -4.94 -2.79 7.79
N LEU A 22 -4.50 -2.14 8.86
CA LEU A 22 -4.16 -2.73 10.15
C LEU A 22 -5.05 -2.11 11.24
N LEU A 23 -5.04 -2.73 12.41
CA LEU A 23 -5.65 -2.13 13.60
C LEU A 23 -4.58 -1.30 14.30
N TRP A 24 -4.66 0.01 14.12
CA TRP A 24 -3.70 0.96 14.68
C TRP A 24 -4.41 2.26 15.07
N GLN A 25 -3.77 2.99 15.96
CA GLN A 25 -4.27 4.24 16.53
C GLN A 25 -3.17 5.29 16.44
N GLU A 26 -3.53 6.53 16.13
CA GLU A 26 -2.62 7.67 16.32
C GLU A 26 -2.76 8.12 17.76
N ALA A 27 -1.68 8.04 18.54
CA ALA A 27 -1.70 8.61 19.88
C ALA A 27 -1.95 10.13 19.80
N ASP A 28 -2.82 10.66 20.67
CA ASP A 28 -3.16 12.09 20.74
C ASP A 28 -1.89 12.92 20.98
N SER A 29 -1.35 13.44 19.89
CA SER A 29 -0.13 14.23 19.89
C SER A 29 -0.46 15.69 20.04
N PHE A 30 -0.82 16.11 21.26
CA PHE A 30 -0.96 17.54 21.54
C PHE A 30 0.40 18.29 21.47
N MET A 31 1.54 17.57 21.40
CA MET A 31 2.89 18.15 21.48
C MET A 31 3.98 17.55 20.56
N ALA A 32 3.71 16.55 19.71
CA ALA A 32 4.73 16.01 18.78
C ALA A 32 4.44 16.35 17.30
N LEU A 33 5.52 16.60 16.55
CA LEU A 33 5.49 16.93 15.11
C LEU A 33 4.96 15.79 14.23
N LYS A 34 5.12 14.53 14.68
CA LYS A 34 4.55 13.34 14.06
C LYS A 34 3.93 12.45 15.16
N PRO A 35 2.62 12.15 15.11
CA PRO A 35 2.01 11.18 16.02
C PRO A 35 2.63 9.81 15.79
N ARG A 36 2.81 9.05 16.87
CA ARG A 36 3.37 7.69 16.79
C ARG A 36 2.22 6.70 16.61
N PRO A 37 2.30 5.79 15.62
CA PRO A 37 1.32 4.73 15.47
C PRO A 37 1.46 3.73 16.62
N GLU A 38 0.35 3.48 17.30
CA GLU A 38 0.19 2.40 18.27
C GLU A 38 -0.56 1.24 17.62
N LEU A 39 -0.01 0.04 17.74
CA LEU A 39 -0.54 -1.16 17.11
C LEU A 39 -1.24 -2.03 18.14
N GLU A 40 -2.37 -2.61 17.74
CA GLU A 40 -3.01 -3.70 18.46
C GLU A 40 -2.16 -4.99 18.43
N GLU A 41 -2.60 -6.03 19.13
CA GLU A 41 -1.97 -7.34 19.09
C GLU A 41 -1.90 -7.92 17.66
N GLU A 42 -0.75 -8.50 17.30
CA GLU A 42 -0.44 -9.04 15.96
C GLU A 42 -1.54 -9.99 15.43
N ALA A 43 -2.07 -10.85 16.31
CA ALA A 43 -3.12 -11.81 15.96
C ALA A 43 -4.42 -11.16 15.48
N ARG A 44 -4.68 -9.90 15.85
CA ARG A 44 -5.92 -9.19 15.51
C ARG A 44 -5.90 -8.55 14.12
N HIS A 45 -4.75 -8.49 13.46
CA HIS A 45 -4.61 -7.81 12.17
C HIS A 45 -5.06 -8.63 10.95
N LEU A 46 -4.94 -9.97 11.01
CA LEU A 46 -5.18 -10.85 9.85
C LEU A 46 -6.61 -10.72 9.31
N ALA A 47 -7.62 -10.85 10.17
CA ALA A 47 -9.02 -10.80 9.77
C ALA A 47 -9.44 -9.46 9.10
N PRO A 48 -9.20 -8.29 9.72
CA PRO A 48 -9.56 -7.01 9.09
C PRO A 48 -8.73 -6.72 7.83
N CYS A 49 -7.43 -7.04 7.83
CA CYS A 49 -6.59 -6.86 6.65
C CYS A 49 -7.09 -7.71 5.47
N ARG A 50 -7.43 -8.97 5.74
CA ARG A 50 -8.05 -9.86 4.75
C ARG A 50 -9.34 -9.28 4.18
N MET A 51 -10.25 -8.85 5.05
CA MET A 51 -11.52 -8.25 4.61
C MET A 51 -11.29 -7.03 3.72
N HIS A 52 -10.34 -6.18 4.07
CA HIS A 52 -9.98 -5.00 3.30
C HIS A 52 -9.44 -5.36 1.90
N LEU A 53 -8.45 -6.27 1.82
CA LEU A 53 -7.84 -6.71 0.57
C LEU A 53 -8.82 -7.48 -0.32
N SER A 54 -9.66 -8.34 0.26
CA SER A 54 -10.72 -9.03 -0.48
C SER A 54 -11.77 -8.07 -1.02
N ALA A 55 -12.10 -6.98 -0.31
CA ALA A 55 -13.02 -5.98 -0.81
C ALA A 55 -12.43 -5.20 -1.99
N LEU A 56 -11.14 -4.82 -1.91
CA LEU A 56 -10.43 -4.15 -2.99
C LEU A 56 -10.32 -5.03 -4.25
N THR A 57 -9.89 -6.28 -4.09
CA THR A 57 -9.74 -7.20 -5.22
C THR A 57 -11.09 -7.57 -5.85
N ARG A 58 -12.16 -7.65 -5.06
CA ARG A 58 -13.52 -7.83 -5.59
C ARG A 58 -13.98 -6.61 -6.41
N ALA A 59 -13.59 -5.40 -6.05
CA ALA A 59 -13.99 -4.18 -6.74
C ALA A 59 -13.16 -3.89 -8.00
N TYR A 60 -11.85 -4.18 -7.96
CA TYR A 60 -10.89 -3.74 -8.99
C TYR A 60 -10.15 -4.88 -9.70
N GLY A 61 -10.35 -6.14 -9.29
CA GLY A 61 -9.62 -7.29 -9.84
C GLY A 61 -8.24 -7.44 -9.19
N ARG A 62 -7.19 -7.55 -9.99
CA ARG A 62 -5.81 -7.57 -9.49
C ARG A 62 -5.46 -6.20 -8.89
N VAL A 63 -4.85 -6.21 -7.71
CA VAL A 63 -4.42 -4.98 -7.00
C VAL A 63 -2.92 -5.03 -6.73
N ASP A 64 -2.20 -4.03 -7.23
CA ASP A 64 -0.81 -3.76 -6.85
C ASP A 64 -0.80 -2.77 -5.68
N LEU A 65 -0.45 -3.27 -4.50
CA LEU A 65 -0.43 -2.52 -3.25
C LEU A 65 0.97 -1.99 -2.98
N LEU A 66 1.15 -0.68 -3.18
CA LEU A 66 2.38 0.02 -2.89
C LEU A 66 2.34 0.64 -1.49
N SER A 67 3.31 0.28 -0.64
CA SER A 67 3.57 0.91 0.64
C SER A 67 4.82 1.79 0.58
N LEU A 68 4.68 3.05 0.98
CA LEU A 68 5.79 4.01 1.12
C LEU A 68 6.22 4.20 2.58
N ILE A 69 5.73 3.35 3.48
CA ILE A 69 5.99 3.46 4.92
C ILE A 69 7.49 3.24 5.16
N GLU A 70 8.09 4.09 5.99
CA GLU A 70 9.50 3.97 6.34
C GLU A 70 9.76 2.65 7.10
N GLU A 71 10.72 1.86 6.64
CA GLU A 71 11.15 0.62 7.30
C GLU A 71 12.43 0.79 8.12
N ALA A 72 13.05 1.98 8.06
CA ALA A 72 14.31 2.26 8.74
C ALA A 72 14.20 2.07 10.27
N GLU A 73 15.13 1.28 10.84
CA GLU A 73 15.23 1.08 12.29
C GLU A 73 15.32 2.44 13.02
N GLY A 74 14.43 2.65 13.98
CA GLY A 74 14.33 3.90 14.74
C GLY A 74 13.32 4.91 14.20
N SER A 75 12.73 4.71 13.01
CA SER A 75 11.57 5.50 12.57
C SER A 75 10.34 5.19 13.43
N SER A 76 9.50 6.21 13.65
CA SER A 76 8.21 6.06 14.33
C SER A 76 7.25 5.13 13.58
N GLU A 77 7.43 4.97 12.26
CA GLU A 77 6.54 4.19 11.40
C GLU A 77 7.07 2.77 11.10
N ALA A 78 8.32 2.46 11.46
CA ALA A 78 8.96 1.18 11.15
C ALA A 78 8.18 -0.03 11.66
N LYS A 79 7.57 0.09 12.85
CA LYS A 79 6.70 -0.94 13.41
C LYS A 79 5.47 -1.17 12.53
N LEU A 80 4.82 -0.10 12.07
CA LEU A 80 3.63 -0.16 11.21
C LEU A 80 3.95 -0.81 9.86
N GLY A 81 5.06 -0.40 9.22
CA GLY A 81 5.52 -0.97 7.96
C GLY A 81 5.84 -2.46 8.06
N THR A 82 6.61 -2.84 9.09
CA THR A 82 6.97 -4.24 9.36
C THR A 82 5.73 -5.10 9.61
N MET A 83 4.78 -4.62 10.40
CA MET A 83 3.54 -5.34 10.69
C MET A 83 2.67 -5.51 9.45
N LEU A 84 2.61 -4.49 8.59
CA LEU A 84 1.85 -4.55 7.34
C LEU A 84 2.43 -5.63 6.42
N GLN A 85 3.75 -5.61 6.22
CA GLN A 85 4.45 -6.59 5.39
C GLN A 85 4.24 -8.02 5.89
N ARG A 86 4.39 -8.25 7.20
CA ARG A 86 4.17 -9.57 7.83
C ARG A 86 2.73 -10.06 7.67
N THR A 87 1.76 -9.18 7.92
CA THR A 87 0.33 -9.51 7.82
C THR A 87 -0.02 -9.90 6.38
N ILE A 88 0.44 -9.13 5.39
CA ILE A 88 0.18 -9.43 3.98
C ILE A 88 0.87 -10.73 3.56
N ALA A 89 2.12 -10.94 3.94
CA ALA A 89 2.86 -12.17 3.63
C ALA A 89 2.15 -13.41 4.19
N ALA A 90 1.63 -13.33 5.41
CA ALA A 90 0.85 -14.41 6.01
C ALA A 90 -0.44 -14.70 5.22
N LEU A 91 -1.20 -13.66 4.86
CA LEU A 91 -2.42 -13.84 4.06
C LEU A 91 -2.16 -14.36 2.65
N GLN A 92 -1.04 -13.97 2.03
CA GLN A 92 -0.60 -14.51 0.74
C GLN A 92 -0.23 -15.98 0.85
N ALA A 93 0.47 -16.39 1.91
CA ALA A 93 0.80 -17.79 2.18
C ALA A 93 -0.46 -18.65 2.41
N GLU A 94 -1.49 -18.09 3.04
CA GLU A 94 -2.82 -18.71 3.20
C GLU A 94 -3.67 -18.72 1.91
N GLY A 95 -3.30 -17.93 0.90
CA GLY A 95 -4.12 -17.70 -0.29
C GLY A 95 -5.42 -16.95 0.01
N SER A 96 -5.48 -16.17 1.09
CA SER A 96 -6.72 -15.62 1.64
C SER A 96 -6.94 -14.13 1.35
N CYS A 97 -6.00 -13.42 0.71
CA CYS A 97 -6.10 -11.98 0.39
C CYS A 97 -6.55 -11.61 -1.03
N GLY A 98 -6.87 -12.58 -1.90
CA GLY A 98 -7.15 -12.32 -3.32
C GLY A 98 -5.88 -12.05 -4.15
N ASP A 99 -6.04 -11.59 -5.39
CA ASP A 99 -4.92 -11.27 -6.30
C ASP A 99 -4.29 -9.91 -5.94
N VAL A 100 -3.44 -9.93 -4.91
CA VAL A 100 -2.71 -8.77 -4.39
C VAL A 100 -1.21 -8.98 -4.55
N ARG A 101 -0.53 -8.02 -5.17
CA ARG A 101 0.94 -7.92 -5.18
C ARG A 101 1.36 -6.79 -4.27
N TYR A 102 2.23 -7.07 -3.31
CA TYR A 102 2.68 -6.09 -2.34
C TYR A 102 4.08 -5.61 -2.67
N HIS A 103 4.24 -4.28 -2.67
CA HIS A 103 5.48 -3.60 -2.99
C HIS A 103 5.81 -2.65 -1.83
N ALA A 104 6.87 -2.97 -1.07
CA ALA A 104 7.41 -2.06 -0.06
C ALA A 104 8.48 -1.17 -0.71
N PHE A 105 8.36 0.14 -0.56
CA PHE A 105 9.29 1.11 -1.11
C PHE A 105 9.66 2.18 -0.09
N ASP A 106 10.84 2.05 0.52
CA ASP A 106 11.38 3.07 1.42
C ASP A 106 11.98 4.23 0.63
N PHE A 107 11.22 5.33 0.54
CA PHE A 107 11.63 6.51 -0.21
C PHE A 107 12.89 7.19 0.37
N HIS A 108 13.07 7.17 1.69
CA HIS A 108 14.22 7.83 2.33
C HIS A 108 15.51 7.06 2.09
N LYS A 109 15.43 5.73 2.07
CA LYS A 109 16.58 4.87 1.75
C LYS A 109 16.92 4.88 0.26
N ARG A 110 15.91 4.89 -0.62
CA ARG A 110 16.11 4.73 -2.07
C ARG A 110 16.34 6.06 -2.80
N CYS A 111 15.66 7.13 -2.39
CA CYS A 111 15.65 8.42 -3.09
C CYS A 111 16.35 9.55 -2.31
N GLY A 112 17.38 9.22 -1.51
CA GLY A 112 18.17 10.21 -0.77
C GLY A 112 18.60 11.39 -1.67
N LYS A 113 18.36 12.63 -1.20
CA LYS A 113 18.52 13.90 -1.93
C LYS A 113 17.53 14.17 -3.07
N LEU A 114 16.30 13.64 -3.02
CA LEU A 114 15.28 13.81 -4.07
C LEU A 114 15.72 13.21 -5.42
N SER A 115 16.56 12.17 -5.37
CA SER A 115 16.97 11.45 -6.59
C SER A 115 15.82 10.57 -7.05
N PHE A 116 15.12 11.04 -8.09
CA PHE A 116 14.05 10.32 -8.77
C PHE A 116 14.53 9.17 -9.67
N GLN A 117 15.79 8.76 -9.55
CA GLN A 117 16.39 7.74 -10.41
C GLN A 117 15.73 6.37 -10.28
N ASP A 118 15.15 6.07 -9.11
CA ASP A 118 14.46 4.80 -8.84
C ASP A 118 12.93 4.88 -9.03
N LEU A 119 12.36 6.04 -9.39
CA LEU A 119 10.93 6.16 -9.73
C LEU A 119 10.53 5.31 -10.95
N PRO A 120 11.32 5.20 -12.02
CA PRO A 120 11.02 4.27 -13.11
C PRO A 120 10.93 2.83 -12.61
N LEU A 121 11.76 2.45 -11.64
CA LEU A 121 11.71 1.11 -11.02
C LEU A 121 10.37 0.86 -10.32
N LEU A 122 9.77 1.90 -9.74
CA LEU A 122 8.45 1.83 -9.11
C LEU A 122 7.33 1.66 -10.15
N LEU A 123 7.46 2.31 -11.31
CA LEU A 123 6.49 2.23 -12.41
C LEU A 123 6.57 0.90 -13.16
N ASP A 124 7.74 0.28 -13.25
CA ASP A 124 7.91 -1.03 -13.90
C ASP A 124 7.32 -2.20 -13.08
N VAL A 125 7.15 -1.99 -11.78
CA VAL A 125 6.72 -3.02 -10.82
C VAL A 125 5.18 -3.06 -10.67
N CYS A 126 4.48 -1.99 -11.03
CA CYS A 126 3.01 -1.88 -10.99
C CYS A 126 2.39 -2.10 -12.38
#